data_AF-A0A2M8JSG7-F1
#
_entry.id   AF-A0A2M8JSG7-F1
#
_cell.length_a   1.000
_cell.length_b   1.000
_cell.length_c   1.000
_cell.angle_alpha   90.00
_cell.angle_beta   90.00
_cell.angle_gamma   90.00
#
_symmetry.space_group_name_H-M   'P 1'
#
loop_
_entity.id
_entity.type
_entity.pdbx_description
1 polymer ?
#
loop_
_entity_poly.entity_id
_entity_poly.type
_entity_poly.pdbx_seq_one_letter_code
_entity_poly.pdbx_strand_id
1 'polypeptide(L)'
;MSVPKIFEEQAERLPISGIRNNGAGRKALSFGSYKTSKIKRGWNVTKGRLDRNTGVTSEERLLRAFNVGTMNTTSTQKDKFSFTITDGNLAAEVFGLERRTKEETRYQNFRNRSFGDFNVNSIEKNFQYSFSALIDVQSVSYKMPWNLLLYSSFNHTKKRNFFEREDIREEGILTNEKDTITIRAIKIQTFVTDNGKEQTLPIPIPAAFELRNEDGVCAIIDTRGKIVWMYRELDKPAKLAIAASASAILLRRVTSTGIGY
;
A
#
# COMPACT_ATOMS: atom_id res chain seq x y z
N MET A 1 9.41 -11.22 11.31
CA MET A 1 10.25 -10.81 10.16
C MET A 1 11.62 -10.52 10.72
N SER A 2 12.70 -11.05 10.13
CA SER A 2 14.05 -10.78 10.63
C SER A 2 14.60 -9.56 9.90
N VAL A 3 14.65 -8.42 10.60
CA VAL A 3 15.41 -7.25 10.15
C VAL A 3 16.91 -7.64 10.16
N PRO A 4 17.73 -7.20 9.18
CA PRO A 4 19.16 -7.50 9.22
C PRO A 4 19.78 -7.07 10.55
N LYS A 5 20.49 -7.99 11.25
CA LYS A 5 21.05 -7.74 12.60
C LYS A 5 21.90 -6.46 12.68
N ILE A 6 22.69 -6.20 11.64
CA ILE A 6 23.54 -5.00 11.56
C ILE A 6 22.68 -3.72 11.59
N PHE A 7 21.54 -3.71 10.91
CA PHE A 7 20.61 -2.59 10.95
C PHE A 7 19.87 -2.50 12.29
N GLU A 8 19.49 -3.64 12.88
CA GLU A 8 18.85 -3.70 14.20
C GLU A 8 19.71 -3.06 15.30
N GLU A 9 21.04 -3.26 15.28
CA GLU A 9 21.97 -2.69 16.24
C GLU A 9 22.05 -1.15 16.16
N GLN A 10 21.90 -0.60 14.96
CA GLN A 10 22.04 0.83 14.67
C GLN A 10 20.69 1.58 14.58
N ALA A 11 19.58 0.83 14.59
CA ALA A 11 18.23 1.37 14.53
C ALA A 11 17.57 1.41 15.91
N GLU A 12 16.60 2.31 16.04
CA GLU A 12 15.64 2.34 17.12
C GLU A 12 14.39 1.56 16.73
N ARG A 13 13.92 0.69 17.62
CA ARG A 13 12.68 -0.08 17.46
C ARG A 13 11.51 0.72 18.02
N LEU A 14 10.57 1.11 17.16
CA LEU A 14 9.41 1.93 17.52
C LEU A 14 8.10 1.17 17.31
N PRO A 15 7.54 0.52 18.36
CA PRO A 15 6.26 -0.16 18.27
C PRO A 15 5.13 0.81 17.97
N ILE A 16 4.24 0.42 17.05
CA ILE A 16 3.12 1.24 16.62
C ILE A 16 1.88 0.89 17.43
N SER A 17 1.24 1.92 17.97
CA SER A 17 -0.09 1.85 18.58
C SER A 17 -1.09 2.71 17.80
N GLY A 18 -2.39 2.41 17.95
CA GLY A 18 -3.47 3.16 17.30
C GLY A 18 -3.92 2.63 15.93
N ILE A 19 -3.20 1.67 15.35
CA ILE A 19 -3.62 0.97 14.11
C ILE A 19 -4.73 -0.04 14.43
N ARG A 20 -5.92 0.18 13.84
CA ARG A 20 -6.93 -0.88 13.66
C ARG A 20 -6.74 -1.55 12.30
N ASN A 21 -7.20 -2.79 12.16
CA ASN A 21 -7.10 -3.58 10.93
C ASN A 21 -7.50 -2.73 9.69
N ASN A 22 -6.70 -2.84 8.63
CA ASN A 22 -6.88 -2.19 7.31
C ASN A 22 -6.92 -0.65 7.32
N GLY A 23 -6.16 0.01 8.21
CA GLY A 23 -6.04 1.48 8.21
C GLY A 23 -7.37 2.21 8.51
N ALA A 24 -8.42 1.48 8.89
CA ALA A 24 -9.80 1.98 8.95
C ALA A 24 -10.12 2.85 10.17
N GLY A 25 -9.11 3.23 10.96
CA GLY A 25 -9.27 4.07 12.14
C GLY A 25 -9.31 5.57 11.83
N ARG A 26 -10.02 6.32 12.68
CA ARG A 26 -9.84 7.78 12.87
C ARG A 26 -8.94 8.10 14.07
N LYS A 27 -8.45 7.08 14.76
CA LYS A 27 -7.63 7.23 15.97
C LYS A 27 -6.23 7.71 15.60
N ALA A 28 -5.64 8.48 16.49
CA ALA A 28 -4.23 8.83 16.42
C ALA A 28 -3.36 7.56 16.45
N LEU A 29 -2.35 7.55 15.61
CA LEU A 29 -1.18 6.69 15.70
C LEU A 29 -0.13 7.28 16.64
N SER A 30 0.61 6.40 17.31
CA SER A 30 1.82 6.79 18.02
C SER A 30 2.87 5.67 17.99
N PHE A 31 4.14 6.06 17.95
CA PHE A 31 5.30 5.18 18.03
C PHE A 31 6.51 6.00 18.49
N GLY A 32 7.23 5.53 19.51
CA GLY A 32 8.30 6.32 20.14
C GLY A 32 7.80 7.67 20.67
N SER A 33 8.57 8.73 20.37
CA SER A 33 8.19 10.13 20.63
C SER A 33 7.14 10.67 19.65
N TYR A 34 6.89 9.99 18.53
CA TYR A 34 6.02 10.48 17.48
C TYR A 34 4.55 10.20 17.78
N LYS A 35 3.73 11.25 17.73
CA LYS A 35 2.28 11.17 17.93
C LYS A 35 1.57 11.93 16.83
N THR A 36 0.55 11.30 16.27
CA THR A 36 -0.32 11.95 15.29
C THR A 36 -1.55 12.57 15.96
N SER A 37 -2.12 13.58 15.32
CA SER A 37 -3.46 14.06 15.65
C SER A 37 -4.52 13.02 15.29
N LYS A 38 -5.78 13.32 15.62
CA LYS A 38 -6.91 12.60 15.03
C LYS A 38 -6.82 12.67 13.50
N ILE A 39 -7.01 11.54 12.83
CA ILE A 39 -6.91 11.46 11.36
C ILE A 39 -8.20 12.03 10.75
N LYS A 40 -8.06 13.13 9.99
CA LYS A 40 -9.15 13.73 9.23
C LYS A 40 -9.23 13.03 7.88
N ARG A 41 -10.34 12.35 7.61
CA ARG A 41 -10.54 11.64 6.32
C ARG A 41 -11.54 12.38 5.46
N GLY A 42 -11.20 12.54 4.19
CA GLY A 42 -12.08 13.05 3.16
C GLY A 42 -13.00 11.96 2.62
N TRP A 43 -13.54 12.20 1.43
CA TRP A 43 -14.46 11.28 0.78
C TRP A 43 -13.70 10.12 0.16
N ASN A 44 -14.09 8.89 0.51
CA ASN A 44 -13.67 7.69 -0.20
C ASN A 44 -14.71 7.41 -1.31
N VAL A 45 -14.34 7.67 -2.55
CA VAL A 45 -15.25 7.59 -3.70
C VAL A 45 -14.81 6.46 -4.61
N THR A 46 -15.68 5.48 -4.80
CA THR A 46 -15.54 4.42 -5.80
C THR A 46 -16.52 4.67 -6.94
N LYS A 47 -16.02 4.75 -8.17
CA LYS A 47 -16.83 4.84 -9.39
C LYS A 47 -16.52 3.65 -10.28
N GLY A 48 -17.54 2.86 -10.60
CA GLY A 48 -17.47 1.80 -11.60
C GLY A 48 -18.14 2.24 -12.90
N ARG A 49 -17.53 1.95 -14.04
CA ARG A 49 -18.16 2.07 -15.35
C ARG A 49 -18.13 0.71 -16.03
N LEU A 50 -19.27 0.30 -16.57
CA LEU A 50 -19.31 -0.82 -17.50
C LEU A 50 -18.67 -0.39 -18.81
N ASP A 51 -17.62 -1.11 -19.20
CA ASP A 51 -16.96 -0.84 -20.46
C ASP A 51 -17.80 -1.43 -21.58
N ARG A 52 -18.03 -0.64 -22.64
CA ARG A 52 -18.66 -1.16 -23.85
C ARG A 52 -17.69 -2.19 -24.43
N ASN A 53 -18.12 -3.44 -24.55
CA ASN A 53 -17.32 -4.48 -25.17
C ASN A 53 -17.30 -4.23 -26.70
N THR A 54 -16.39 -3.37 -27.17
CA THR A 54 -16.32 -2.94 -28.58
C THR A 54 -15.61 -3.95 -29.48
N GLY A 55 -15.11 -5.06 -28.94
CA GLY A 55 -14.57 -6.19 -29.70
C GLY A 55 -14.90 -7.50 -28.99
N VAL A 56 -15.63 -8.39 -29.67
CA VAL A 56 -15.95 -9.73 -29.14
C VAL A 56 -14.88 -10.69 -29.63
N THR A 57 -14.06 -11.23 -28.72
CA THR A 57 -13.01 -12.21 -29.07
C THR A 57 -13.62 -13.58 -29.40
N SER A 58 -12.88 -14.44 -30.11
CA SER A 58 -13.33 -15.81 -30.41
C SER A 58 -13.61 -16.62 -29.14
N GLU A 59 -12.82 -16.39 -28.08
CA GLU A 59 -13.02 -17.01 -26.76
C GLU A 59 -14.34 -16.56 -26.13
N GLU A 60 -14.66 -15.26 -26.20
CA GLU A 60 -15.96 -14.75 -25.72
C GLU A 60 -17.14 -15.29 -26.53
N ARG A 61 -16.97 -15.53 -27.84
CA ARG A 61 -18.01 -16.17 -28.68
C ARG A 61 -18.25 -17.62 -28.25
N LEU A 62 -17.19 -18.38 -27.96
CA LEU A 62 -17.29 -19.74 -27.44
C LEU A 62 -17.96 -19.76 -26.06
N LEU A 63 -17.56 -18.89 -25.14
CA LEU A 63 -18.17 -18.78 -23.82
C LEU A 63 -19.68 -18.46 -23.90
N ARG A 64 -20.08 -17.59 -24.82
CA ARG A 64 -21.50 -17.31 -25.08
C ARG A 64 -22.27 -18.53 -25.56
N ALA A 65 -21.67 -19.41 -26.38
CA ALA A 65 -22.29 -20.66 -26.80
C ALA A 65 -22.59 -21.59 -25.61
N PHE A 66 -21.82 -21.46 -24.52
CA PHE A 66 -22.05 -22.16 -23.24
C PHE A 66 -22.87 -21.34 -22.23
N ASN A 67 -23.58 -20.28 -22.66
CA ASN A 67 -24.34 -19.38 -21.79
C ASN A 67 -23.50 -18.65 -20.71
N VAL A 68 -22.21 -18.45 -20.97
CA VAL A 68 -21.33 -17.63 -20.13
C VAL A 68 -21.16 -16.25 -20.75
N GLY A 69 -21.59 -15.21 -20.03
CA GLY A 69 -21.39 -13.82 -20.38
C GLY A 69 -20.09 -13.28 -19.81
N THR A 70 -19.42 -12.41 -20.58
CA THR A 70 -18.29 -11.60 -20.12
C THR A 70 -18.73 -10.15 -19.95
N MET A 71 -18.35 -9.55 -18.82
CA MET A 71 -18.61 -8.14 -18.54
C MET A 71 -17.32 -7.47 -18.08
N ASN A 72 -16.87 -6.46 -18.83
CA ASN A 72 -15.71 -5.64 -18.47
C ASN A 72 -16.16 -4.44 -17.64
N THR A 73 -15.49 -4.21 -16.52
CA THR A 73 -15.76 -3.09 -15.62
C THR A 73 -14.48 -2.36 -15.28
N THR A 74 -14.44 -1.06 -15.52
CA THR A 74 -13.39 -0.18 -15.00
C THR A 74 -13.86 0.43 -13.68
N SER A 75 -13.09 0.24 -12.61
CA SER A 75 -13.34 0.83 -11.29
C SER A 75 -12.23 1.80 -10.92
N THR A 76 -12.60 3.00 -10.49
CA THR A 76 -11.68 3.99 -9.91
C THR A 76 -12.08 4.26 -8.47
N GLN A 77 -11.14 4.08 -7.54
CA GLN A 77 -11.30 4.45 -6.15
C GLN A 77 -10.33 5.59 -5.79
N LYS A 78 -10.83 6.59 -5.07
CA LYS A 78 -10.03 7.71 -4.55
C LYS A 78 -10.28 7.87 -3.06
N ASP A 79 -9.23 8.07 -2.28
CA ASP A 79 -9.32 8.44 -0.86
C ASP A 79 -8.41 9.62 -0.55
N LYS A 80 -8.75 10.39 0.48
CA LYS A 80 -7.97 11.54 0.94
C LYS A 80 -7.94 11.57 2.46
N PHE A 81 -6.84 11.98 3.04
CA PHE A 81 -6.75 12.18 4.48
C PHE A 81 -5.71 13.23 4.84
N SER A 82 -5.82 13.78 6.05
CA SER A 82 -4.80 14.63 6.63
C SER A 82 -4.68 14.43 8.14
N PHE A 83 -3.50 14.73 8.65
CA PHE A 83 -3.19 14.72 10.09
C PHE A 83 -1.94 15.56 10.35
N THR A 84 -1.72 15.88 11.62
CA THR A 84 -0.46 16.45 12.09
C THR A 84 0.32 15.36 12.83
N ILE A 85 1.64 15.34 12.72
CA ILE A 85 2.52 14.48 13.53
C ILE A 85 3.53 15.35 14.26
N THR A 86 3.87 14.99 15.50
CA THR A 86 4.85 15.72 16.30
C THR A 86 5.72 14.76 17.10
N ASP A 87 6.98 15.13 17.33
CA ASP A 87 7.92 14.47 18.24
C ASP A 87 8.03 15.19 19.60
N GLY A 88 7.20 16.23 19.83
CA GLY A 88 7.24 17.12 20.99
C GLY A 88 8.00 18.44 20.76
N ASN A 89 8.92 18.49 19.79
CA ASN A 89 9.70 19.69 19.46
C ASN A 89 9.34 20.25 18.09
N LEU A 90 9.24 19.37 17.10
CA LEU A 90 8.85 19.65 15.74
C LEU A 90 7.46 19.08 15.47
N ALA A 91 6.77 19.68 14.51
CA ALA A 91 5.49 19.19 14.00
C ALA A 91 5.54 19.16 12.47
N ALA A 92 4.76 18.27 11.87
CA ALA A 92 4.57 18.23 10.44
C ALA A 92 3.09 18.02 10.10
N GLU A 93 2.60 18.75 9.12
CA GLU A 93 1.28 18.51 8.52
C GLU A 93 1.40 17.54 7.35
N VAL A 94 0.51 16.57 7.31
CA VAL A 94 0.51 15.52 6.30
C VAL A 94 -0.81 15.53 5.55
N PHE A 95 -0.73 15.58 4.23
CA PHE A 95 -1.88 15.51 3.32
C PHE A 95 -1.70 14.33 2.36
N GLY A 96 -2.47 13.27 2.55
CA GLY A 96 -2.45 12.05 1.75
C GLY A 96 -3.55 12.00 0.70
N LEU A 97 -3.21 11.50 -0.48
CA LEU A 97 -4.12 11.19 -1.58
C LEU A 97 -3.81 9.81 -2.13
N GLU A 98 -4.84 8.95 -2.15
CA GLU A 98 -4.78 7.61 -2.73
C GLU A 98 -5.67 7.54 -3.97
N ARG A 99 -5.17 6.86 -5.00
CA ARG A 99 -5.94 6.53 -6.19
C ARG A 99 -5.62 5.11 -6.64
N ARG A 100 -6.67 4.34 -6.89
CA ARG A 100 -6.61 3.04 -7.56
C ARG A 100 -7.50 3.06 -8.77
N THR A 101 -6.99 2.54 -9.89
CA THR A 101 -7.74 2.25 -11.10
C THR A 101 -7.56 0.77 -11.41
N LYS A 102 -8.64 0.08 -11.75
CA LYS A 102 -8.64 -1.36 -12.02
C LYS A 102 -9.62 -1.69 -13.12
N GLU A 103 -9.24 -2.58 -14.02
CA GLU A 103 -10.15 -3.20 -14.99
C GLU A 103 -10.41 -4.66 -14.56
N GLU A 104 -11.67 -5.10 -14.61
CA GLU A 104 -12.07 -6.46 -14.26
C GLU A 104 -12.89 -7.06 -15.39
N THR A 105 -12.51 -8.26 -15.85
CA THR A 105 -13.41 -9.11 -16.65
C THR A 105 -14.15 -10.06 -15.70
N ARG A 106 -15.46 -9.91 -15.61
CA ARG A 106 -16.36 -10.79 -14.82
C ARG A 106 -17.03 -11.80 -15.73
N TYR A 107 -16.99 -13.07 -15.33
CA TYR A 107 -17.74 -14.14 -15.99
C TYR A 107 -19.05 -14.37 -15.24
N GLN A 108 -20.19 -14.30 -15.94
CA GLN A 108 -21.52 -14.53 -15.38
C GLN A 108 -22.21 -15.66 -16.15
N ASN A 109 -22.86 -16.59 -15.44
CA ASN A 109 -23.58 -17.69 -16.05
C ASN A 109 -25.07 -17.32 -16.23
N PHE A 110 -25.58 -17.28 -17.46
CA PHE A 110 -26.94 -16.76 -17.75
C PHE A 110 -28.09 -17.68 -17.34
N ARG A 111 -27.81 -18.94 -16.94
CA ARG A 111 -28.84 -19.97 -16.71
C ARG A 111 -29.49 -19.92 -15.31
N ASN A 112 -28.82 -19.35 -14.31
CA ASN A 112 -29.30 -19.31 -12.92
C ASN A 112 -29.45 -17.86 -12.43
N ARG A 113 -30.54 -17.18 -12.82
CA ARG A 113 -30.87 -15.83 -12.31
C ARG A 113 -31.56 -15.82 -10.93
N SER A 114 -31.91 -16.99 -10.38
CA SER A 114 -32.81 -17.12 -9.21
C SER A 114 -32.15 -17.52 -7.88
N PHE A 115 -30.87 -17.87 -7.86
CA PHE A 115 -30.16 -18.19 -6.62
C PHE A 115 -28.89 -17.34 -6.56
N GLY A 116 -28.70 -16.64 -5.44
CA GLY A 116 -27.70 -15.58 -5.24
C GLY A 116 -26.30 -15.89 -5.78
N ASP A 117 -25.65 -14.81 -6.23
CA ASP A 117 -24.32 -14.66 -6.86
C ASP A 117 -23.17 -15.54 -6.30
N PHE A 118 -23.24 -16.86 -6.47
CA PHE A 118 -22.15 -17.77 -6.13
C PHE A 118 -21.53 -18.36 -7.38
N ASN A 119 -20.60 -17.60 -7.96
CA ASN A 119 -19.37 -18.00 -8.68
C ASN A 119 -19.04 -16.99 -9.79
N VAL A 120 -18.70 -15.75 -9.40
CA VAL A 120 -18.05 -14.79 -10.30
C VAL A 120 -16.55 -15.01 -10.20
N ASN A 121 -15.99 -15.84 -11.09
CA ASN A 121 -14.56 -15.75 -11.35
C ASN A 121 -14.32 -14.38 -12.01
N SER A 122 -13.50 -13.55 -11.39
CA SER A 122 -13.10 -12.25 -11.94
C SER A 122 -11.61 -12.29 -12.23
N ILE A 123 -11.23 -11.89 -13.44
CA ILE A 123 -9.83 -11.72 -13.82
C ILE A 123 -9.55 -10.23 -13.84
N GLU A 124 -8.62 -9.81 -13.00
CA GLU A 124 -8.15 -8.43 -12.93
C GLU A 124 -7.18 -8.16 -14.08
N LYS A 125 -7.31 -7.00 -14.72
CA LYS A 125 -6.45 -6.50 -15.78
C LYS A 125 -6.11 -5.04 -15.50
N ASN A 126 -4.96 -4.58 -16.00
CA ASN A 126 -4.57 -3.17 -16.03
C ASN A 126 -4.75 -2.43 -14.69
N PHE A 127 -4.34 -3.04 -13.57
CA PHE A 127 -4.41 -2.35 -12.30
C PHE A 127 -3.31 -1.30 -12.20
N GLN A 128 -3.67 -0.15 -11.65
CA GLN A 128 -2.77 0.95 -11.39
C GLN A 128 -3.08 1.48 -10.01
N TYR A 129 -2.07 1.50 -9.16
CA TYR A 129 -2.16 2.09 -7.83
C TYR A 129 -1.13 3.20 -7.72
N SER A 130 -1.58 4.34 -7.20
CA SER A 130 -0.73 5.46 -6.88
C SER A 130 -1.16 6.04 -5.53
N PHE A 131 -0.18 6.30 -4.68
CA PHE A 131 -0.33 7.02 -3.44
C PHE A 131 0.64 8.19 -3.42
N SER A 132 0.16 9.31 -2.90
CA SER A 132 0.97 10.50 -2.72
C SER A 132 0.68 11.11 -1.36
N ALA A 133 1.69 11.65 -0.69
CA ALA A 133 1.49 12.50 0.47
C ALA A 133 2.43 13.69 0.44
N LEU A 134 1.91 14.85 0.77
CA LEU A 134 2.69 16.05 1.06
C LEU A 134 2.91 16.12 2.57
N ILE A 135 4.16 16.31 2.99
CA ILE A 135 4.59 16.39 4.39
C ILE A 135 5.27 17.74 4.58
N ASP A 136 4.58 18.67 5.23
CA ASP A 136 5.08 20.00 5.51
C ASP A 136 5.61 20.06 6.95
N VAL A 137 6.93 20.11 7.10
CA VAL A 137 7.60 20.16 8.41
C VAL A 137 7.61 21.61 8.89
N GLN A 138 6.90 21.88 9.98
CA GLN A 138 6.81 23.21 10.59
C GLN A 138 8.12 23.53 11.33
N SER A 139 9.11 24.02 10.58
CA SER A 139 10.38 24.46 11.12
C SER A 139 10.88 25.73 10.43
N VAL A 140 11.40 26.68 11.21
CA VAL A 140 11.97 27.94 10.69
C VAL A 140 13.17 27.68 9.78
N SER A 141 13.90 26.58 10.02
CA SER A 141 15.11 26.20 9.29
C SER A 141 14.86 25.30 8.07
N TYR A 142 13.69 24.67 7.96
CA TYR A 142 13.39 23.68 6.92
C TYR A 142 12.09 24.06 6.22
N LYS A 143 12.21 24.83 5.12
CA LYS A 143 11.05 25.40 4.40
C LYS A 143 10.54 24.53 3.24
N MET A 144 11.25 23.47 2.87
CA MET A 144 10.87 22.63 1.73
C MET A 144 9.99 21.45 2.21
N PRO A 145 8.77 21.29 1.67
CA PRO A 145 7.94 20.17 2.03
C PRO A 145 8.50 18.88 1.41
N TRP A 146 8.29 17.77 2.10
CA TRP A 146 8.61 16.45 1.62
C TRP A 146 7.45 15.86 0.81
N ASN A 147 7.75 15.34 -0.36
CA ASN A 147 6.82 14.65 -1.25
C ASN A 147 7.05 13.15 -1.16
N LEU A 148 6.05 12.43 -0.68
CA LEU A 148 5.98 10.98 -0.71
C LEU A 148 5.18 10.55 -1.94
N LEU A 149 5.75 9.66 -2.76
CA LEU A 149 5.08 9.05 -3.90
C LEU A 149 5.31 7.54 -3.83
N LEU A 150 4.23 6.75 -3.87
CA LEU A 150 4.28 5.31 -4.07
C LEU A 150 3.47 4.94 -5.31
N TYR A 151 3.97 4.00 -6.10
CA TYR A 151 3.26 3.42 -7.23
C TYR A 151 3.38 1.91 -7.20
N SER A 152 2.36 1.23 -7.72
CA SER A 152 2.43 -0.20 -7.97
C SER A 152 2.33 -0.45 -9.47
N SER A 153 3.29 -1.20 -10.00
CA SER A 153 3.34 -1.59 -11.42
C SER A 153 3.19 -3.10 -11.58
N PHE A 154 2.56 -3.50 -12.69
CA PHE A 154 2.53 -4.89 -13.13
C PHE A 154 3.74 -5.19 -13.99
N ASN A 155 4.41 -6.30 -13.70
CA ASN A 155 5.28 -6.93 -14.68
C ASN A 155 4.53 -8.06 -15.38
N HIS A 156 4.14 -7.84 -16.64
CA HIS A 156 3.63 -8.88 -17.52
C HIS A 156 4.78 -9.76 -18.03
N THR A 157 5.48 -10.46 -17.14
CA THR A 157 6.30 -11.60 -17.59
C THR A 157 5.35 -12.67 -18.11
N LYS A 158 5.48 -13.03 -19.41
CA LYS A 158 4.66 -14.01 -20.13
C LYS A 158 4.39 -15.25 -19.25
N LYS A 159 3.13 -15.44 -18.87
CA LYS A 159 2.65 -16.59 -18.08
C LYS A 159 3.08 -17.89 -18.75
N ARG A 160 3.77 -18.78 -18.04
CA ARG A 160 3.96 -20.18 -18.45
C ARG A 160 2.95 -21.12 -17.79
N ASN A 161 2.36 -20.77 -16.63
CA ASN A 161 1.45 -21.65 -15.89
C ASN A 161 0.20 -20.95 -15.32
N PHE A 162 -0.94 -21.66 -15.25
CA PHE A 162 -2.23 -21.19 -14.69
C PHE A 162 -2.17 -20.81 -13.19
N PHE A 163 -1.14 -21.28 -12.49
CA PHE A 163 -0.89 -21.00 -11.06
C PHE A 163 0.11 -19.86 -10.81
N GLU A 164 0.80 -19.36 -11.83
CA GLU A 164 1.71 -18.21 -11.70
C GLU A 164 0.91 -16.91 -11.73
N ARG A 165 0.84 -16.23 -10.58
CA ARG A 165 0.21 -14.91 -10.45
C ARG A 165 1.24 -13.80 -10.70
N GLU A 166 0.73 -12.67 -11.15
CA GLU A 166 1.53 -11.51 -11.56
C GLU A 166 2.25 -10.88 -10.34
N ASP A 167 3.54 -10.58 -10.50
CA ASP A 167 4.38 -9.98 -9.47
C ASP A 167 4.07 -8.48 -9.36
N ILE A 168 3.20 -8.10 -8.42
CA ILE A 168 2.91 -6.68 -8.12
C ILE A 168 4.08 -6.10 -7.32
N ARG A 169 4.85 -5.19 -7.90
CA ARG A 169 5.92 -4.48 -7.19
C ARG A 169 5.42 -3.10 -6.79
N GLU A 170 5.63 -2.75 -5.53
CA GLU A 170 5.32 -1.44 -4.99
C GLU A 170 6.62 -0.72 -4.63
N GLU A 171 6.83 0.43 -5.26
CA GLU A 171 8.03 1.24 -5.18
C GLU A 171 7.64 2.69 -4.98
N GLY A 172 8.59 3.51 -4.56
CA GLY A 172 8.35 4.93 -4.45
C GLY A 172 9.54 5.74 -3.97
N ILE A 173 9.27 7.01 -3.71
CA ILE A 173 10.25 8.00 -3.30
C ILE A 173 9.66 8.92 -2.23
N LEU A 174 10.51 9.38 -1.34
CA LEU A 174 10.27 10.45 -0.37
C LEU A 174 11.36 11.50 -0.57
N THR A 175 11.00 12.71 -0.99
CA THR A 175 12.00 13.74 -1.36
C THR A 175 11.55 15.15 -1.00
N ASN A 176 12.49 16.01 -0.60
CA ASN A 176 12.31 17.45 -0.43
C ASN A 176 13.09 18.25 -1.51
N GLU A 177 13.31 17.65 -2.69
CA GLU A 177 14.16 18.12 -3.80
C GLU A 177 15.67 18.08 -3.54
N LYS A 178 16.10 18.24 -2.29
CA LYS A 178 17.52 18.16 -1.89
C LYS A 178 17.94 16.73 -1.57
N ASP A 179 17.14 16.06 -0.76
CA ASP A 179 17.35 14.72 -0.25
C ASP A 179 16.32 13.78 -0.87
N THR A 180 16.73 12.55 -1.18
CA THR A 180 15.83 11.53 -1.73
C THR A 180 16.00 10.21 -1.00
N ILE A 181 14.88 9.68 -0.50
CA ILE A 181 14.77 8.37 0.11
C ILE A 181 13.96 7.49 -0.83
N THR A 182 14.55 6.40 -1.30
CA THR A 182 13.84 5.39 -2.09
C THR A 182 13.06 4.45 -1.18
N ILE A 183 11.89 4.02 -1.64
CA ILE A 183 10.98 3.16 -0.88
C ILE A 183 10.73 1.89 -1.68
N ARG A 184 10.89 0.73 -1.05
CA ARG A 184 10.63 -0.57 -1.67
C ARG A 184 9.81 -1.45 -0.75
N ALA A 185 8.74 -2.04 -1.29
CA ALA A 185 7.99 -3.04 -0.53
C ALA A 185 8.81 -4.32 -0.36
N ILE A 186 8.91 -4.80 0.88
CA ILE A 186 9.46 -6.10 1.21
C ILE A 186 8.31 -7.11 1.27
N LYS A 187 8.47 -8.21 0.53
CA LYS A 187 7.56 -9.34 0.56
C LYS A 187 8.12 -10.45 1.44
N ILE A 188 7.23 -11.13 2.15
CA ILE A 188 7.57 -12.34 2.91
C ILE A 188 6.72 -13.50 2.41
N GLN A 189 7.36 -14.64 2.25
CA GLN A 189 6.67 -15.91 2.04
C GLN A 189 6.62 -16.70 3.34
N THR A 190 7.69 -16.65 4.12
CA THR A 190 7.81 -17.35 5.40
C THR A 190 7.78 -16.36 6.55
N PHE A 191 7.06 -16.70 7.62
CA PHE A 191 6.96 -15.87 8.82
C PHE A 191 6.85 -16.73 10.08
N VAL A 192 7.29 -16.19 11.20
CA VAL A 192 7.13 -16.81 12.52
C VAL A 192 5.85 -16.26 13.15
N THR A 193 4.96 -17.17 13.56
CA THR A 193 3.74 -16.86 14.31
C THR A 193 4.06 -16.43 15.75
N ASP A 194 3.11 -15.79 16.44
CA ASP A 194 3.26 -15.39 17.85
C ASP A 194 3.60 -16.58 18.77
N ASN A 195 3.24 -17.79 18.36
CA ASN A 195 3.54 -19.05 19.06
C ASN A 195 4.93 -19.62 18.72
N GLY A 196 5.79 -18.86 18.04
CA GLY A 196 7.14 -19.28 17.65
C GLY A 196 7.20 -20.27 16.48
N LYS A 197 6.06 -20.69 15.93
CA LYS A 197 6.03 -21.63 14.78
C LYS A 197 6.26 -20.89 13.48
N GLU A 198 7.18 -21.40 12.68
CA GLU A 198 7.41 -20.95 11.31
C GLU A 198 6.27 -21.43 10.39
N GLN A 199 5.73 -20.52 9.59
CA GLN A 199 4.69 -20.79 8.61
C GLN A 199 5.11 -20.21 7.27
N THR A 200 5.02 -21.04 6.23
CA THR A 200 5.28 -20.66 4.85
C THR A 200 3.96 -20.50 4.12
N LEU A 201 3.77 -19.34 3.50
CA LEU A 201 2.63 -19.04 2.66
C LEU A 201 2.83 -19.64 1.26
N PRO A 202 1.75 -20.05 0.60
CA PRO A 202 1.82 -20.52 -0.79
C PRO A 202 2.24 -19.42 -1.76
N ILE A 203 2.11 -18.14 -1.37
CA ILE A 203 2.49 -16.97 -2.17
C ILE A 203 3.17 -15.91 -1.29
N PRO A 204 4.20 -15.20 -1.79
CA PRO A 204 4.77 -14.04 -1.09
C PRO A 204 3.73 -12.92 -0.96
N ILE A 205 3.62 -12.34 0.24
CA ILE A 205 2.73 -11.20 0.53
C ILE A 205 3.56 -9.97 0.93
N PRO A 206 3.13 -8.74 0.59
CA PRO A 206 3.74 -7.52 1.14
C PRO A 206 3.64 -7.51 2.67
N ALA A 207 4.74 -7.17 3.35
CA ALA A 207 4.76 -7.15 4.82
C ALA A 207 5.48 -5.93 5.40
N ALA A 208 6.43 -5.33 4.68
CA ALA A 208 7.10 -4.14 5.15
C ALA A 208 7.50 -3.21 4.01
N PHE A 209 8.00 -2.02 4.35
CA PHE A 209 8.64 -1.10 3.42
C PHE A 209 10.06 -0.81 3.90
N GLU A 210 11.03 -0.95 3.01
CA GLU A 210 12.41 -0.52 3.21
C GLU A 210 12.58 0.90 2.66
N LEU A 211 13.13 1.79 3.49
CA LEU A 211 13.47 3.16 3.13
C LEU A 211 14.98 3.28 3.07
N ARG A 212 15.50 3.77 1.93
CA ARG A 212 16.95 3.89 1.70
C ARG A 212 17.36 5.26 1.20
N ASN A 213 18.41 5.82 1.78
CA ASN A 213 19.13 6.98 1.27
C ASN A 213 20.44 6.51 0.58
N GLU A 214 21.33 7.45 0.25
CA GLU A 214 22.63 7.16 -0.36
C GLU A 214 23.53 6.30 0.55
N ASP A 215 23.43 6.48 1.87
CA ASP A 215 24.24 5.76 2.87
C ASP A 215 23.75 4.35 3.17
N GLY A 216 22.54 3.99 2.76
CA GLY A 216 21.97 2.65 2.95
C GLY A 216 20.52 2.66 3.42
N VAL A 217 20.15 1.62 4.19
CA VAL A 217 18.80 1.52 4.78
C VAL A 217 18.72 2.50 5.94
N CYS A 218 17.75 3.41 5.91
CA CYS A 218 17.54 4.41 6.97
C CYS A 218 16.29 4.11 7.81
N ALA A 219 15.32 3.36 7.28
CA ALA A 219 14.15 2.91 8.04
C ALA A 219 13.50 1.65 7.45
N ILE A 220 12.78 0.91 8.29
CA ILE A 220 11.92 -0.21 7.89
C ILE A 220 10.55 -0.05 8.55
N ILE A 221 9.49 -0.04 7.76
CA ILE A 221 8.10 0.03 8.24
C ILE A 221 7.51 -1.37 8.17
N ASP A 222 7.53 -2.11 9.27
CA ASP A 222 6.90 -3.43 9.38
C ASP A 222 5.41 -3.29 9.67
N THR A 223 4.61 -3.46 8.62
CA THR A 223 3.15 -3.35 8.70
C THR A 223 2.50 -4.51 9.46
N ARG A 224 3.14 -5.68 9.49
CA ARG A 224 2.61 -6.88 10.13
C ARG A 224 2.99 -6.95 11.60
N GLY A 225 4.27 -6.75 11.89
CA GLY A 225 4.81 -6.62 13.25
C GLY A 225 4.39 -5.34 13.95
N LYS A 226 3.81 -4.37 13.21
CA LYS A 226 3.40 -3.05 13.70
C LYS A 226 4.57 -2.34 14.38
N ILE A 227 5.71 -2.29 13.70
CA ILE A 227 6.94 -1.67 14.20
C ILE A 227 7.52 -0.78 13.11
N VAL A 228 8.00 0.40 13.47
CA VAL A 228 8.91 1.19 12.64
C VAL A 228 10.31 1.04 13.20
N TRP A 229 11.26 0.66 12.36
CA TRP A 229 12.68 0.72 12.67
C TRP A 229 13.26 1.96 12.01
N MET A 230 14.03 2.75 12.74
CA MET A 230 14.58 4.00 12.24
C MET A 230 16.03 4.16 12.67
N TYR A 231 16.91 4.53 11.74
CA TYR A 231 18.32 4.73 12.05
C TYR A 231 18.53 5.84 13.09
N ARG A 232 19.36 5.58 14.11
CA ARG A 232 19.48 6.47 15.27
C ARG A 232 20.14 7.81 14.95
N GLU A 233 21.02 7.87 13.96
CA GLU A 233 21.83 9.07 13.70
C GLU A 233 21.23 9.99 12.63
N LEU A 234 20.00 9.72 12.17
CA LEU A 234 19.28 10.64 11.28
C LEU A 234 19.04 12.00 11.96
N ASP A 235 19.09 13.07 11.18
CA ASP A 235 18.74 14.40 11.62
C ASP A 235 17.25 14.49 12.00
N LYS A 236 16.91 15.36 12.95
CA LYS A 236 15.54 15.47 13.48
C LYS A 236 14.47 15.72 12.38
N PRO A 237 14.69 16.60 11.40
CA PRO A 237 13.76 16.79 10.29
C PRO A 237 13.56 15.53 9.44
N ALA A 238 14.63 14.83 9.03
CA ALA A 238 14.48 13.59 8.26
C ALA A 238 13.77 12.51 9.07
N LYS A 239 14.07 12.38 10.37
CA LYS A 239 13.35 11.46 11.26
C LYS A 239 11.86 11.77 11.31
N LEU A 240 11.49 13.04 11.44
CA LEU A 240 10.08 13.45 11.43
C LEU A 240 9.42 13.20 10.06
N ALA A 241 10.13 13.44 8.96
CA ALA A 241 9.64 13.15 7.62
C ALA A 241 9.42 11.64 7.40
N ILE A 242 10.34 10.79 7.87
CA ILE A 242 10.22 9.33 7.83
C ILE A 242 9.08 8.85 8.75
N ALA A 243 8.93 9.44 9.93
CA ALA A 243 7.80 9.14 10.83
C ALA A 243 6.45 9.54 10.19
N ALA A 244 6.41 10.70 9.54
CA ALA A 244 5.25 11.17 8.80
C ALA A 244 4.92 10.24 7.63
N SER A 245 5.91 9.84 6.84
CA SER A 245 5.73 8.90 5.73
C SER A 245 5.29 7.52 6.21
N ALA A 246 5.86 7.01 7.30
CA ALA A 246 5.46 5.74 7.91
C ALA A 246 3.99 5.80 8.33
N SER A 247 3.60 6.86 9.04
CA SER A 247 2.20 7.09 9.43
C SER A 247 1.28 7.15 8.21
N ALA A 248 1.68 7.87 7.16
CA ALA A 248 0.90 8.01 5.93
C ALA A 248 0.72 6.66 5.22
N ILE A 249 1.77 5.84 5.14
CA ILE A 249 1.76 4.48 4.55
C ILE A 249 0.85 3.53 5.34
N LEU A 250 0.88 3.60 6.67
CA LEU A 250 0.09 2.75 7.56
C LEU A 250 -1.40 3.14 7.60
N LEU A 251 -1.70 4.41 7.29
CA LEU A 251 -3.06 4.93 7.24
C LEU A 251 -3.77 4.67 5.91
N ARG A 252 -3.10 3.98 4.99
CA ARG A 252 -3.69 3.69 3.69
C ARG A 252 -4.89 2.76 3.79
N ARG A 253 -5.89 3.00 2.94
CA ARG A 253 -7.16 2.23 2.96
C ARG A 253 -7.46 1.56 1.63
N VAL A 254 -6.92 2.09 0.55
CA VAL A 254 -7.07 1.50 -0.78
C VAL A 254 -5.99 0.44 -0.94
N THR A 255 -6.41 -0.81 -1.13
CA THR A 255 -5.48 -1.93 -1.24
C THR A 255 -4.59 -1.75 -2.47
N SER A 256 -3.27 -1.70 -2.26
CA SER A 256 -2.25 -1.67 -3.32
C SER A 256 -2.02 -3.03 -3.97
N THR A 257 -2.61 -4.08 -3.41
CA THR A 257 -2.71 -5.40 -4.03
C THR A 257 -4.08 -5.60 -4.67
N GLY A 258 -4.12 -6.26 -5.83
CA GLY A 258 -5.38 -6.72 -6.44
C GLY A 258 -6.23 -7.61 -5.53
N ILE A 259 -5.57 -8.28 -4.58
CA ILE A 259 -6.21 -9.17 -3.60
C ILE A 259 -6.86 -8.32 -2.50
N GLY A 260 -8.19 -8.44 -2.34
CA GLY A 260 -8.87 -8.04 -1.11
C GLY A 260 -8.58 -9.06 -0.02
N TYR A 261 -8.03 -8.61 1.11
CA TYR A 261 -7.92 -9.39 2.34
C TYR A 261 -9.13 -9.13 3.23
#